data_AF-A0A947SRA9-F1
#
_entry.id   AF-A0A947SRA9-F1
#
_cell.length_a   1.000
_cell.length_b   1.000
_cell.length_c   1.000
_cell.angle_alpha   90.00
_cell.angle_beta   90.00
_cell.angle_gamma   90.00
#
_symmetry.space_group_name_H-M   'P 1'
#
loop_
_entity.id
_entity.type
_entity.pdbx_description
1 polymer ?
#
loop_
_entity_poly.entity_id
_entity_poly.type
_entity_poly.pdbx_seq_one_letter_code
_entity_poly.pdbx_strand_id
1 'polypeptide(L)' 'MGKARGMRNVLIHEYFRVDLNLVWGVIKKELPKFKKQIQKILDERAG' A
#
# COMPACT_ATOMS: atom_id res chain seq x y z
N MET A 1 -14.52 1.45 5.84
CA MET A 1 -13.09 1.42 6.22
C MET A 1 -12.23 1.65 4.98
N GLY A 2 -11.09 2.34 5.09
CA GLY A 2 -10.21 2.55 3.93
C GLY A 2 -9.57 1.25 3.43
N LYS A 3 -9.42 1.10 2.10
CA LYS A 3 -8.96 -0.15 1.45
C LYS A 3 -7.64 -0.68 2.03
N ALA A 4 -6.66 0.19 2.26
CA ALA A 4 -5.37 -0.21 2.85
C ALA A 4 -5.49 -0.74 4.29
N ARG A 5 -6.37 -0.15 5.11
CA ARG A 5 -6.63 -0.59 6.48
C ARG A 5 -7.32 -1.95 6.51
N GLY A 6 -8.24 -2.20 5.57
CA GLY A 6 -8.89 -3.51 5.41
C GLY A 6 -7.88 -4.60 5.03
N MET A 7 -7.02 -4.33 4.05
CA MET A 7 -5.98 -5.27 3.65
C MET A 7 -5.00 -5.58 4.80
N ARG A 8 -4.59 -4.56 5.57
CA ARG A 8 -3.76 -4.76 6.78
C ARG A 8 -4.44 -5.63 7.83
N ASN A 9 -5.77 -5.51 7.99
CA ASN A 9 -6.51 -6.35 8.93
C ASN A 9 -6.46 -7.83 8.51
N VAL A 10 -6.70 -8.11 7.23
CA VAL A 10 -6.64 -9.47 6.68
C VAL A 10 -5.23 -10.06 6.81
N LEU A 11 -4.20 -9.29 6.45
CA LEU A 11 -2.81 -9.75 6.52
C LEU A 11 -2.36 -10.16 7.93
N ILE A 12 -2.88 -9.50 8.98
CA ILE A 12 -2.44 -9.72 10.36
C ILE A 12 -3.35 -10.69 11.11
N HIS A 13 -4.67 -10.60 10.92
CA HIS A 13 -5.66 -11.32 11.73
C HIS A 13 -6.35 -12.46 10.98
N GLU A 14 -6.33 -12.46 9.65
CA GLU A 14 -6.96 -13.49 8.81
C GLU A 14 -5.97 -14.02 7.75
N TYR A 15 -4.70 -14.24 8.14
CA TYR A 15 -3.60 -14.54 7.22
C TYR A 15 -3.84 -15.79 6.34
N PHE A 16 -4.68 -16.72 6.79
CA PHE A 16 -5.12 -17.90 6.05
C PHE A 16 -5.99 -17.58 4.82
N ARG A 17 -6.50 -16.35 4.71
CA ARG A 17 -7.28 -15.84 3.57
C ARG A 17 -6.49 -14.93 2.63
N VAL A 18 -5.18 -14.83 2.83
CA VAL A 18 -4.35 -13.91 2.05
C VAL A 18 -4.19 -14.41 0.62
N ASP A 19 -4.59 -13.58 -0.34
CA ASP A 19 -4.27 -13.76 -1.74
C ASP A 19 -2.89 -13.15 -2.05
N LEU A 20 -1.90 -14.00 -2.29
CA LEU A 20 -0.53 -13.57 -2.60
C LEU A 20 -0.42 -12.83 -3.92
N ASN A 21 -1.25 -13.13 -4.92
CA ASN A 21 -1.24 -12.42 -6.20
C ASN A 21 -1.74 -10.99 -6.02
N LEU A 22 -2.77 -10.80 -5.19
CA LEU A 22 -3.27 -9.48 -4.83
C LEU A 22 -2.19 -8.68 -4.09
N VAL A 23 -1.56 -9.28 -3.07
CA VAL A 23 -0.49 -8.63 -2.29
C VAL A 23 0.68 -8.25 -3.18
N TRP A 24 1.12 -9.17 -4.05
CA TRP A 24 2.20 -8.90 -4.99
C TRP A 24 1.85 -7.78 -5.97
N GLY A 25 0.59 -7.74 -6.44
CA GLY A 25 0.07 -6.64 -7.25
C GLY A 25 0.17 -5.29 -6.54
N VAL A 26 -0.21 -5.21 -5.25
CA VAL A 26 -0.09 -3.98 -4.45
C VAL A 26 1.38 -3.57 -4.31
N ILE A 27 2.29 -4.51 -4.03
CA ILE A 27 3.72 -4.24 -3.89
C ILE A 27 4.31 -3.70 -5.20
N LYS A 28 3.96 -4.29 -6.35
CA LYS A 28 4.55 -3.93 -7.64
C LYS A 28 3.91 -2.71 -8.31
N LYS A 29 2.62 -2.46 -8.06
CA LYS A 29 1.86 -1.42 -8.79
C LYS A 29 1.50 -0.22 -7.93
N GLU A 30 1.01 -0.43 -6.70
CA GLU A 30 0.43 0.63 -5.89
C GLU A 30 1.47 1.27 -4.96
N LEU A 31 2.30 0.45 -4.31
CA LEU A 31 3.34 0.94 -3.40
C LEU A 31 4.34 1.91 -4.06
N PRO A 32 4.83 1.67 -5.31
CA PRO A 32 5.72 2.60 -5.98
C PRO A 32 5.06 3.93 -6.35
N LYS A 33 3.77 3.91 -6.74
CA LYS A 33 2.99 5.13 -7.00
C LYS A 33 2.85 5.95 -5.73
N PHE A 34 2.50 5.31 -4.62
CA PHE A 34 2.39 5.97 -3.32
C PHE A 34 3.71 6.59 -2.87
N LYS A 35 4.84 5.89 -3.05
CA LYS A 35 6.18 6.44 -2.79
C LYS A 35 6.44 7.72 -3.60
N LYS A 36 6.10 7.73 -4.89
CA LYS A 36 6.26 8.92 -5.76
C LYS A 36 5.39 10.09 -5.28
N GLN A 37 4.16 9.82 -4.84
CA GLN A 37 3.28 10.85 -4.30
C GLN A 37 3.85 11.49 -3.03
N ILE A 38 4.38 10.68 -2.10
CA ILE A 38 5.06 11.18 -0.90
C ILE A 38 6.26 12.02 -1.29
N GLN A 39 7.10 11.53 -2.22
CA GLN A 39 8.29 12.26 -2.66
C GLN A 39 7.92 13.63 -3.23
N LYS A 40 6.88 13.71 -4.07
CA LYS A 40 6.38 14.97 -4.62
C LYS A 40 5.99 15.98 -3.53
N ILE A 41 5.32 15.52 -2.48
CA ILE A 41 4.93 16.37 -1.34
C ILE A 41 6.16 16.86 -0.56
N LEU A 42 7.19 16.02 -0.42
CA LEU A 42 8.43 16.40 0.25
C LEU A 42 9.21 17.43 -0.56
N ASP A 43 9.30 17.23 -1.88
CA ASP A 43 9.99 18.13 -2.80
C ASP A 43 9.28 19.51 -2.84
N GLU A 44 7.94 19.52 -2.85
CA GLU A 44 7.11 20.75 -2.79
C GLU A 44 7.26 21.53 -1.48
N ARG A 45 7.68 20.89 -0.38
CA ARG A 45 7.91 21.55 0.91
C ARG A 45 9.35 22.03 1.10
N ALA A 46 10.28 21.54 0.28
CA ALA A 46 11.70 21.85 0.40
C ALA A 46 12.12 23.06 -0.45
N GLY A 47 11.23 23.57 -1.32
CA GLY A 47 11.36 24.84 -2.04
C GLY A 47 10.48 25.92 -1.42
#